data_AF-A0A7U9XFA5-F1
#
_entry.id   AF-A0A7U9XFA5-F1
#
_cell.length_a   1.000
_cell.length_b   1.000
_cell.length_c   1.000
_cell.angle_alpha   90.00
_cell.angle_beta   90.00
_cell.angle_gamma   90.00
#
_symmetry.space_group_name_H-M   'P 1'
#
loop_
_entity.id
_entity.type
_entity.pdbx_description
1 polymer ?
#
loop_
_entity_poly.entity_id
_entity_poly.type
_entity_poly.pdbx_seq_one_letter_code
_entity_poly.pdbx_strand_id
1 'polypeptide(L)'
;MGKLSDVERRIAYLSRPVKETSRLHKNGSGRYETKSGHYYTSGSGIEVLIKDDYREVPYWVWTSVEHDGRDYYLVGHKDIRMDGLTVRVREAV
;
A
#
# COMPACT_ATOMS: atom_id res chain seq x y z
N MET A 1 -19.20 -10.48 4.89
CA MET A 1 -19.31 -9.16 4.22
C MET A 1 -19.02 -9.38 2.74
N GLY A 2 -19.88 -8.89 1.84
CA GLY A 2 -19.89 -9.33 0.45
C GLY A 2 -18.82 -8.66 -0.41
N LYS A 3 -18.43 -9.32 -1.51
CA LYS A 3 -17.45 -8.78 -2.48
C LYS A 3 -17.81 -7.37 -3.00
N LEU A 4 -19.10 -7.02 -3.04
CA LEU A 4 -19.58 -5.72 -3.49
C LEU A 4 -19.21 -4.58 -2.52
N SER A 5 -19.39 -4.78 -1.21
CA SER A 5 -19.06 -3.76 -0.21
C SER A 5 -17.57 -3.43 -0.17
N ASP A 6 -16.71 -4.41 -0.47
CA ASP A 6 -15.27 -4.18 -0.55
C ASP A 6 -14.89 -3.32 -1.76
N VAL A 7 -15.56 -3.54 -2.90
CA VAL A 7 -15.37 -2.74 -4.11
C VAL A 7 -15.86 -1.31 -3.89
N GLU A 8 -17.03 -1.12 -3.28
CA GLU A 8 -17.57 0.21 -2.96
C GLU A 8 -16.62 0.99 -2.05
N ARG A 9 -16.12 0.35 -0.98
CA ARG A 9 -15.15 0.96 -0.06
C ARG A 9 -13.85 1.34 -0.78
N ARG A 10 -13.38 0.48 -1.71
CA ARG A 10 -12.19 0.74 -2.51
C ARG A 10 -12.40 1.93 -3.46
N ILE A 11 -13.52 1.99 -4.19
CA ILE A 11 -13.84 3.11 -5.08
C ILE A 11 -13.89 4.42 -4.28
N ALA A 12 -14.59 4.42 -3.15
CA ALA A 12 -14.71 5.58 -2.26
C ALA A 12 -13.37 6.02 -1.65
N TYR A 13 -12.41 5.11 -1.49
CA TYR A 13 -11.04 5.46 -1.11
C TYR A 13 -10.27 6.09 -2.27
N LEU A 14 -10.30 5.45 -3.45
CA LEU A 14 -9.54 5.88 -4.63
C LEU A 14 -10.01 7.23 -5.19
N SER A 15 -11.26 7.62 -4.94
CA SER A 15 -11.81 8.92 -5.33
C SER A 15 -11.32 10.09 -4.48
N ARG A 16 -10.62 9.85 -3.37
CA ARG A 16 -10.20 10.91 -2.44
C ARG A 16 -8.92 11.60 -2.89
N PRO A 17 -8.71 12.87 -2.51
CA PRO A 17 -7.43 13.54 -2.73
C PRO A 17 -6.25 12.77 -2.11
N VAL A 18 -5.09 12.86 -2.77
CA VAL A 18 -3.84 12.34 -2.22
C VAL A 18 -3.38 13.30 -1.13
N LYS A 19 -3.33 12.79 0.11
CA LYS A 19 -2.85 13.52 1.29
C LYS A 19 -1.33 13.56 1.32
N GLU A 20 -0.69 12.44 1.00
CA GLU A 20 0.78 12.35 0.96
C GLU A 20 1.28 11.36 -0.08
N THR A 21 2.50 11.60 -0.55
CA THR A 21 3.32 10.63 -1.27
C THR A 21 4.63 10.48 -0.49
N SER A 22 5.01 9.26 -0.15
CA SER A 22 6.14 9.00 0.75
C SER A 22 6.88 7.73 0.40
N ARG A 23 8.12 7.58 0.88
CA ARG A 23 8.86 6.30 0.84
C ARG A 23 8.67 5.55 2.15
N LEU A 24 8.35 4.26 2.04
CA LEU A 24 8.22 3.39 3.19
C LEU A 24 9.57 3.14 3.86
N HIS A 25 9.52 3.02 5.17
CA HIS A 25 10.60 2.52 6.01
C HIS A 25 10.00 1.76 7.19
N LYS A 26 10.78 0.88 7.83
CA LYS A 26 10.33 0.24 9.07
C LYS A 26 10.46 1.19 10.24
N ASN A 27 9.44 1.21 11.08
CA ASN A 27 9.44 1.93 12.34
C ASN A 27 10.01 1.06 13.49
N GLY A 28 10.08 1.64 14.69
CA GLY A 28 10.61 0.93 15.87
C GLY A 28 9.82 -0.32 16.29
N SER A 29 8.59 -0.50 15.79
CA SER A 29 7.77 -1.70 16.00
C SER A 29 7.86 -2.71 14.84
N GLY A 30 8.74 -2.48 13.86
CA GLY A 30 8.91 -3.35 12.70
C GLY A 30 7.82 -3.22 11.64
N ARG A 31 6.90 -2.24 11.76
CA ARG A 31 5.85 -1.97 10.76
C ARG A 31 6.37 -0.99 9.72
N TYR A 32 5.92 -1.16 8.48
CA TYR A 32 6.21 -0.18 7.44
C TYR A 32 5.36 1.06 7.63
N GLU A 33 6.00 2.23 7.60
CA GLU A 33 5.34 3.53 7.73
C GLU A 33 5.84 4.57 6.74
N THR A 34 5.00 5.56 6.49
CA THR A 34 5.35 6.78 5.77
C THR A 34 6.08 7.74 6.70
N LYS A 35 6.77 8.73 6.14
CA LYS A 35 7.45 9.78 6.92
C LYS A 35 6.51 10.55 7.87
N SER A 36 5.20 10.60 7.59
CA SER A 36 4.22 11.27 8.45
C SER A 36 3.64 10.36 9.55
N GLY A 37 4.07 9.10 9.62
CA GLY A 37 3.66 8.14 10.65
C GLY A 37 2.44 7.29 10.28
N HIS A 38 1.96 7.34 9.02
CA HIS A 38 0.96 6.39 8.57
C HIS A 38 1.61 5.00 8.40
N TYR A 39 1.19 4.02 9.18
CA TYR A 39 1.75 2.68 9.15
C TYR A 39 0.75 1.64 8.64
N TYR A 40 1.30 0.54 8.13
CA TYR A 40 0.52 -0.56 7.55
C TYR A 40 0.60 -1.82 8.41
N THR A 41 -0.51 -2.56 8.45
CA THR A 41 -0.63 -3.91 9.04
C THR A 41 -1.33 -4.85 8.04
N SER A 42 -1.38 -6.15 8.34
CA SER A 42 -2.17 -7.12 7.56
C SER A 42 -3.61 -6.64 7.34
N GLY A 43 -4.13 -6.82 6.12
CA GLY A 43 -5.43 -6.32 5.68
C GLY A 43 -5.47 -4.83 5.30
N SER A 44 -4.37 -4.07 5.49
CA SER A 44 -4.33 -2.67 5.09
C SER A 44 -4.30 -2.53 3.58
N GLY A 45 -5.18 -1.69 3.02
CA GLY A 45 -5.08 -1.28 1.62
C GLY A 45 -3.92 -0.30 1.43
N ILE A 46 -3.15 -0.49 0.36
CA ILE A 46 -1.98 0.34 0.05
C ILE A 46 -1.96 0.69 -1.42
N GLU A 47 -1.66 1.96 -1.71
CA GLU A 47 -1.47 2.47 -3.06
C GLU A 47 0.03 2.69 -3.28
N VAL A 48 0.65 1.88 -4.13
CA VAL A 48 2.11 1.77 -4.27
C VAL A 48 2.53 1.94 -5.72
N LEU A 49 3.66 2.61 -5.95
CA LEU A 49 4.24 2.76 -7.27
C LEU A 49 5.11 1.54 -7.58
N ILE A 50 4.67 0.72 -8.52
CA ILE A 50 5.37 -0.48 -8.98
C ILE A 50 6.12 -0.18 -10.26
N LYS A 51 7.35 -0.70 -10.35
CA LYS A 51 8.10 -0.83 -11.60
C LYS A 51 8.32 -2.32 -11.81
N ASP A 52 7.79 -2.85 -12.89
CA ASP A 52 7.99 -4.23 -13.33
C ASP A 52 8.69 -4.26 -14.71
N ASP A 53 9.00 -5.45 -15.20
CA ASP A 53 9.64 -5.64 -16.50
C ASP A 53 8.64 -5.59 -17.67
N TYR A 54 7.34 -5.48 -17.38
CA TYR A 54 6.28 -5.49 -18.39
C TYR A 54 5.93 -4.09 -18.90
N ARG A 55 6.16 -3.05 -18.08
CA ARG A 55 5.83 -1.67 -18.42
C ARG A 55 7.07 -0.79 -18.39
N GLU A 56 7.20 0.05 -19.42
CA GLU A 56 8.33 0.99 -19.54
C GLU A 56 8.35 2.06 -18.44
N VAL A 57 7.18 2.37 -17.87
CA VAL A 57 7.02 3.40 -16.84
C VAL A 57 6.43 2.82 -15.55
N PRO A 58 6.90 3.28 -14.38
CA PRO A 58 6.28 2.92 -13.11
C PRO A 58 4.81 3.32 -13.05
N TYR A 59 3.98 2.53 -12.37
CA TYR A 59 2.54 2.71 -12.31
C TYR A 59 1.98 2.48 -10.90
N TRP A 60 0.89 3.16 -10.59
CA TRP A 60 0.22 3.03 -9.30
C TRP A 60 -0.65 1.78 -9.26
N VAL A 61 -0.47 0.99 -8.21
CA VAL A 61 -1.28 -0.19 -7.91
C VAL A 61 -1.91 -0.01 -6.55
N TRP A 62 -3.19 -0.34 -6.46
CA TRP A 62 -3.83 -0.56 -5.16
C TRP A 62 -3.87 -2.07 -4.88
N THR A 63 -3.31 -2.49 -3.75
CA THR A 63 -3.32 -3.87 -3.26
C THR A 63 -3.47 -3.90 -1.74
N SER A 64 -3.42 -5.08 -1.12
CA SER A 64 -3.38 -5.24 0.33
C SER A 64 -1.98 -5.61 0.83
N VAL A 65 -1.67 -5.15 2.03
CA VAL A 65 -0.51 -5.59 2.81
C VAL A 65 -0.91 -6.81 3.62
N GLU A 66 -0.07 -7.84 3.61
CA GLU A 66 -0.21 -9.05 4.43
C GLU A 66 1.11 -9.40 5.11
N HIS A 67 1.10 -10.35 6.04
CA HIS A 67 2.28 -10.79 6.77
C HIS A 67 2.39 -12.31 6.71
N ASP A 68 3.56 -12.83 6.34
CA ASP A 68 3.76 -14.29 6.13
C ASP A 68 4.45 -15.01 7.30
N GLY A 69 4.57 -14.33 8.43
CA GLY A 69 5.27 -14.82 9.62
C GLY A 69 6.74 -14.41 9.67
N ARG A 70 7.29 -13.85 8.58
CA ARG A 70 8.65 -13.28 8.55
C ARG A 70 8.64 -11.79 8.32
N ASP A 71 7.88 -11.31 7.35
CA ASP A 71 7.76 -9.88 7.06
C ASP A 71 6.41 -9.53 6.43
N TYR A 72 6.16 -8.23 6.31
CA TYR A 72 5.06 -7.71 5.51
C TYR A 72 5.38 -7.78 4.01
N TYR A 73 4.36 -8.07 3.21
CA TYR A 73 4.45 -8.14 1.76
C TYR A 73 3.19 -7.59 1.09
N LEU A 74 3.31 -7.29 -0.20
CA LEU A 74 2.21 -6.85 -1.05
C LEU A 74 1.53 -8.05 -1.71
N VAL A 75 0.21 -8.18 -1.56
CA VAL A 75 -0.55 -9.24 -2.25
C VAL A 75 -0.43 -9.06 -3.76
N GLY A 76 -0.08 -10.14 -4.47
CA GLY A 76 0.19 -10.13 -5.91
C GLY A 76 1.58 -9.61 -6.32
N HIS A 77 2.40 -9.17 -5.37
CA HIS A 77 3.74 -8.59 -5.61
C HIS A 77 4.73 -9.01 -4.50
N LYS A 78 4.72 -10.29 -4.12
CA LYS A 78 5.48 -10.81 -2.96
C LYS A 78 7.01 -10.75 -3.15
N ASP A 79 7.46 -10.71 -4.38
CA ASP A 79 8.86 -10.57 -4.80
C ASP A 79 9.40 -9.14 -4.62
N ILE A 80 8.50 -8.15 -4.49
CA ILE A 80 8.88 -6.74 -4.30
C ILE A 80 9.01 -6.42 -2.81
N ARG A 81 10.20 -6.03 -2.38
CA ARG A 81 10.45 -5.57 -1.02
C ARG A 81 9.70 -4.28 -0.73
N MET A 82 9.00 -4.23 0.40
CA MET A 82 8.25 -3.04 0.83
C MET A 82 9.15 -1.88 1.26
N ASP A 83 10.37 -2.17 1.72
CA ASP A 83 11.30 -1.13 2.17
C ASP A 83 11.69 -0.19 1.02
N GLY A 84 11.54 1.11 1.24
CA GLY A 84 11.85 2.14 0.25
C GLY A 84 10.81 2.35 -0.85
N LEU A 85 9.73 1.55 -0.89
CA LEU A 85 8.68 1.74 -1.90
C LEU A 85 8.00 3.09 -1.78
N THR A 86 7.67 3.69 -2.93
CA THR A 86 6.91 4.95 -2.95
C THR A 86 5.42 4.63 -2.88
N VAL A 87 4.73 5.22 -1.91
CA VAL A 87 3.31 5.02 -1.65
C VAL A 87 2.55 6.33 -1.69
N ARG A 88 1.24 6.24 -1.93
CA ARG A 88 0.28 7.33 -1.73
C ARG A 88 -0.67 6.96 -0.60
N VAL A 89 -0.92 7.94 0.26
CA VAL A 89 -1.99 7.87 1.25
C VAL A 89 -2.99 8.95 0.92
N ARG A 90 -4.27 8.58 0.88
CA ARG A 90 -5.38 9.48 0.62
C ARG A 90 -6.03 9.93 1.92
N GLU A 91 -6.82 10.99 1.85
CA GLU A 91 -7.51 11.54 3.02
C GLU A 91 -8.41 10.51 3.73
N ALA A 92 -8.50 10.63 5.05
CA ALA A 92 -9.42 9.83 5.86
C ALA A 92 -10.88 10.24 5.59
N VAL A 93 -11.85 9.41 6.03
CA VAL A 93 -13.26 9.83 6.11
C VAL A 93 -13.40 10.81 7.26
#